data_AF-A0A368G9V9-F1
#
_entry.id   AF-A0A368G9V9-F1
#
_cell.length_a   1.000
_cell.length_b   1.000
_cell.length_c   1.000
_cell.angle_alpha   90.00
_cell.angle_beta   90.00
_cell.angle_gamma   90.00
#
_symmetry.space_group_name_H-M   'P 1'
#
loop_
_entity.id
_entity.type
_entity.pdbx_description
1 polymer ?
#
loop_
_entity_poly.entity_id
_entity_poly.type
_entity_poly.pdbx_seq_one_letter_code
_entity_poly.pdbx_strand_id
1 'polypeptide(L)'
;MIIELWSKGVLWDRLLGVHFMPLTDVRYCAAPGDGKWLQMDQELETRNGQTVGTSKPTGHNVLVDSRFELPFVASRLTERFVVWISLDGEGTASRTNF
;
A
#
# COMPACT_ATOMS: atom_id res chain seq x y z
N MET A 1 -5.48 -5.79 -0.13
CA MET A 1 -5.28 -4.42 0.42
C MET A 1 -5.42 -3.43 -0.71
N ILE A 2 -6.05 -2.27 -0.44
CA ILE A 2 -6.13 -1.15 -1.39
C ILE A 2 -5.21 -0.05 -0.87
N ILE A 3 -4.38 0.51 -1.75
CA ILE A 3 -3.52 1.64 -1.48
C ILE A 3 -4.11 2.83 -2.24
N GLU A 4 -4.35 3.94 -1.55
CA GLU A 4 -4.89 5.16 -2.17
C GLU A 4 -3.88 6.30 -2.02
N LEU A 5 -3.63 7.01 -3.11
CA LEU A 5 -2.79 8.20 -3.14
C LEU A 5 -3.67 9.43 -3.18
N TRP A 6 -3.62 10.24 -2.12
CA TRP A 6 -4.40 11.46 -1.99
C TRP A 6 -3.48 12.69 -1.98
N SER A 7 -3.85 13.71 -2.75
CA SER A 7 -3.25 15.04 -2.69
C SER A 7 -4.05 15.91 -1.72
N LYS A 8 -3.36 16.49 -0.75
CA LYS A 8 -3.98 17.36 0.25
C LYS A 8 -4.42 18.67 -0.38
N GLY A 9 -5.71 18.98 -0.31
CA GLY A 9 -6.24 20.26 -0.77
C GLY A 9 -6.53 21.23 0.37
N VAL A 10 -6.93 22.45 0.02
CA VAL A 10 -7.31 23.49 1.00
C VAL A 10 -8.69 23.22 1.59
N LEU A 11 -9.63 22.75 0.77
CA LEU A 11 -11.02 22.49 1.17
C LEU A 11 -11.41 21.01 1.03
N TRP A 12 -10.82 20.29 0.07
CA TRP A 12 -11.04 18.86 -0.13
C TRP A 12 -9.76 18.23 -0.67
N ASP A 13 -9.51 16.99 -0.24
CA ASP A 13 -8.42 16.18 -0.78
C ASP A 13 -8.82 15.58 -2.13
N ARG A 14 -7.84 15.40 -3.01
CA ARG A 14 -8.04 14.85 -4.35
C ARG A 14 -7.38 13.48 -4.47
N LEU A 15 -8.16 12.46 -4.83
CA LEU A 15 -7.62 11.15 -5.18
C LEU A 15 -6.78 11.27 -6.46
N LEU A 16 -5.51 10.91 -6.37
CA LEU A 16 -4.58 10.85 -7.49
C LEU A 16 -4.52 9.45 -8.11
N GLY A 17 -4.73 8.41 -7.32
CA GLY A 17 -4.86 7.06 -7.84
C GLY A 17 -4.99 5.99 -6.75
N VAL A 18 -5.23 4.76 -7.20
CA VAL A 18 -5.44 3.56 -6.39
C VAL A 18 -4.57 2.42 -6.89
N HIS A 19 -4.19 1.51 -6.00
CA HIS A 19 -3.50 0.27 -6.34
C HIS A 19 -4.06 -0.89 -5.52
N PHE A 20 -4.37 -2.01 -6.18
CA PHE A 20 -4.82 -3.22 -5.50
C PHE A 20 -3.65 -4.20 -5.30
N MET A 21 -3.34 -4.49 -4.03
CA MET A 21 -2.32 -5.46 -3.64
C MET A 21 -2.98 -6.66 -2.95
N PRO A 22 -2.99 -7.86 -3.56
CA PRO A 22 -3.38 -9.09 -2.88
C PRO A 22 -2.55 -9.31 -1.61
N LEU A 23 -3.18 -9.79 -0.53
CA LEU A 23 -2.44 -10.08 0.71
C LEU A 23 -1.46 -11.25 0.53
N THR A 24 -1.70 -12.11 -0.46
CA THR A 24 -0.77 -13.18 -0.88
C THR A 24 0.55 -12.64 -1.40
N ASP A 25 0.58 -11.39 -1.86
CA ASP A 25 1.77 -10.75 -2.41
C ASP A 25 2.60 -10.05 -1.32
N VAL A 26 2.07 -9.98 -0.10
CA VAL A 26 2.75 -9.45 1.08
C VAL A 26 3.59 -10.56 1.71
N ARG A 27 4.89 -10.29 1.85
CA ARG A 27 5.86 -11.23 2.43
C ARG A 27 5.80 -11.24 3.96
N TYR A 28 6.12 -12.38 4.55
CA TYR A 28 6.44 -12.46 5.98
C TYR A 28 7.92 -12.14 6.18
N CYS A 29 8.23 -11.10 6.94
CA CYS A 29 9.61 -10.70 7.22
C CYS A 29 9.68 -9.77 8.44
N ALA A 30 10.69 -9.95 9.29
CA ALA A 30 10.95 -9.07 10.43
C ALA A 30 11.82 -7.85 10.09
N ALA A 31 12.53 -7.89 8.96
CA ALA A 31 13.42 -6.82 8.53
C ALA A 31 12.75 -5.94 7.45
N PRO A 32 13.06 -4.62 7.40
CA PRO A 32 12.68 -3.77 6.27
C PRO A 32 13.24 -4.30 4.95
N GLY A 33 12.45 -4.17 3.88
CA GLY A 33 12.89 -4.48 2.51
C GLY A 33 13.16 -3.21 1.69
N ASP A 34 13.68 -3.41 0.47
CA ASP A 34 13.93 -2.32 -0.48
C ASP A 34 12.64 -1.73 -1.11
N GLY A 35 11.49 -2.35 -0.83
CA GLY A 35 10.19 -1.99 -1.39
C GLY A 35 10.03 -2.37 -2.87
N LYS A 36 8.86 -2.04 -3.42
CA LYS A 36 8.51 -2.19 -4.84
C LYS A 36 7.85 -0.91 -5.33
N TRP A 37 8.25 -0.45 -6.51
CA TRP A 37 7.53 0.62 -7.20
C TRP A 37 6.19 0.10 -7.71
N LEU A 38 5.11 0.75 -7.29
CA LEU A 38 3.74 0.44 -7.67
C LEU A 38 3.18 1.60 -8.48
N GLN A 39 2.65 1.30 -9.66
CA GLN A 39 1.91 2.26 -10.45
C GLN A 39 0.53 2.49 -9.83
N MET A 40 0.12 3.76 -9.76
CA MET A 40 -1.22 4.14 -9.34
C MET A 40 -2.14 4.27 -10.56
N ASP A 41 -3.35 3.76 -10.41
CA ASP A 41 -4.37 3.68 -11.44
C ASP A 41 -5.60 4.52 -11.05
N GLN A 42 -6.48 4.85 -11.99
CA GLN A 42 -7.64 5.71 -11.69
C GLN A 42 -8.83 4.92 -11.12
N GLU A 43 -8.95 3.63 -11.45
CA GLU A 43 -10.16 2.85 -11.18
C GLU A 43 -9.85 1.51 -10.52
N LEU A 44 -10.72 1.07 -9.60
CA LEU A 44 -10.73 -0.28 -9.07
C LEU A 44 -11.53 -1.19 -10.00
N GLU A 45 -10.96 -2.33 -10.36
CA GLU A 45 -11.67 -3.35 -11.11
C GLU A 45 -12.39 -4.30 -10.15
N THR A 46 -13.69 -4.46 -10.35
CA THR A 46 -14.53 -5.32 -9.52
C THR A 46 -15.19 -6.40 -10.38
N ARG A 47 -15.11 -7.64 -9.93
CA ARG A 47 -15.79 -8.79 -10.53
C ARG A 47 -16.61 -9.50 -9.47
N ASN A 48 -17.90 -9.68 -9.73
CA ASN A 48 -18.84 -10.32 -8.79
C ASN A 48 -18.82 -9.66 -7.38
N GLY A 49 -18.66 -8.34 -7.32
CA GLY A 49 -18.60 -7.60 -6.05
C GLY A 49 -17.26 -7.70 -5.30
N GLN A 50 -16.25 -8.36 -5.85
CA GLN A 50 -14.90 -8.42 -5.28
C GLN A 50 -13.92 -7.61 -6.12
N THR A 51 -13.07 -6.81 -5.47
CA THR A 51 -11.95 -6.13 -6.13
C THR A 51 -10.95 -7.17 -6.63
N VAL A 52 -10.64 -7.12 -7.92
CA VAL A 52 -9.72 -8.05 -8.59
C VAL A 52 -8.46 -7.36 -9.11
N GLY A 53 -8.45 -6.03 -9.17
CA GLY A 53 -7.33 -5.27 -9.72
C GLY A 53 -7.62 -3.77 -9.78
N THR A 54 -6.81 -3.08 -10.56
CA THR A 54 -6.96 -1.66 -10.90
C THR A 54 -6.69 -1.43 -12.38
N SER A 55 -7.17 -0.31 -12.92
CA SER A 55 -6.93 0.05 -14.32
C SER A 55 -6.93 1.56 -14.58
N LYS A 56 -6.53 1.92 -15.80
CA LYS A 56 -6.28 3.30 -16.27
C LYS A 56 -5.09 3.94 -15.54
N PRO A 57 -3.86 3.67 -16.02
CA PRO A 57 -2.62 4.24 -15.47
C PRO A 57 -2.71 5.77 -15.30
N THR A 58 -2.35 6.26 -14.12
CA THR A 58 -2.28 7.71 -13.85
C THR A 58 -0.92 8.32 -14.21
N GLY A 59 0.11 7.48 -14.30
CA GLY A 59 1.51 7.88 -14.41
C GLY A 59 2.21 8.15 -13.07
N HIS A 60 1.47 8.18 -11.95
CA HIS A 60 2.05 8.29 -10.61
C HIS A 60 2.57 6.93 -10.14
N ASN A 61 3.69 6.93 -9.41
CA ASN A 61 4.26 5.73 -8.79
C ASN A 61 4.55 5.97 -7.32
N VAL A 62 4.43 4.92 -6.51
CA VAL A 62 4.78 4.94 -5.09
C VAL A 62 5.69 3.75 -4.78
N LEU A 63 6.75 3.97 -3.99
CA LEU A 63 7.61 2.91 -3.50
C LEU A 63 7.00 2.35 -2.22
N VAL A 64 6.68 1.06 -2.19
CA VAL A 64 6.01 0.41 -1.05
C VAL A 64 6.82 -0.79 -0.54
N ASP A 65 7.17 -0.77 0.74
CA ASP A 65 7.61 -1.95 1.49
C ASP A 65 6.47 -2.40 2.41
N SER A 66 5.83 -3.53 2.10
CA SER A 66 4.78 -4.14 2.90
C SER A 66 5.19 -5.53 3.39
N ARG A 67 4.96 -5.79 4.68
CA ARG A 67 5.33 -7.08 5.29
C ARG A 67 4.44 -7.46 6.47
N PHE A 68 4.32 -8.76 6.69
CA PHE A 68 3.83 -9.33 7.93
C PHE A 68 5.02 -9.64 8.86
N GLU A 69 5.02 -9.06 10.05
CA GLU A 69 5.96 -9.41 11.11
C GLU A 69 5.33 -10.49 11.99
N LEU A 70 5.99 -11.65 12.07
CA LEU A 70 5.57 -12.73 12.96
C LEU A 70 5.81 -12.34 14.43
N PRO A 71 4.93 -12.77 15.35
CA PRO A 71 5.13 -12.50 16.76
C PRO A 71 6.41 -13.15 17.28
N PHE A 72 7.20 -12.37 18.04
CA PHE A 72 8.50 -12.80 18.55
C PHE A 72 8.40 -13.90 19.63
N VAL A 73 7.21 -14.13 20.22
CA VAL A 73 6.99 -15.07 21.33
C VAL A 73 5.56 -15.62 21.30
N ALA A 74 5.39 -16.91 21.56
CA ALA A 74 4.13 -17.67 21.59
C ALA A 74 3.03 -17.12 22.54
N SER A 75 3.31 -16.07 23.33
CA SER A 75 2.38 -15.46 24.28
C SER A 75 1.65 -14.21 23.76
N ARG A 76 2.03 -13.66 22.60
CA ARG A 76 1.26 -12.62 21.89
C ARG A 76 0.98 -13.07 20.47
N LEU A 77 -0.22 -13.57 20.22
CA LEU A 77 -0.68 -14.14 18.94
C LEU A 77 -0.95 -13.10 17.84
N THR A 78 -0.41 -11.88 17.94
CA THR A 78 -0.74 -10.82 16.99
C THR A 78 0.39 -10.66 15.98
N GLU A 79 0.16 -11.19 14.78
CA GLU A 79 0.90 -10.77 13.58
C GLU A 79 0.73 -9.26 13.41
N ARG A 80 1.80 -8.57 13.03
CA ARG A 80 1.77 -7.13 12.76
C ARG A 80 1.91 -6.90 11.27
N PHE A 81 1.03 -6.09 10.70
CA PHE A 81 1.16 -5.64 9.33
C PHE A 81 1.87 -4.29 9.31
N VAL A 82 3.01 -4.22 8.61
CA VAL A 82 3.84 -3.02 8.53
C VAL A 82 3.94 -2.57 7.08
N VAL A 83 3.67 -1.28 6.84
CA VAL A 83 3.79 -0.65 5.52
C VAL A 83 4.61 0.62 5.60
N TRP A 84 5.59 0.75 4.70
CA TRP A 84 6.34 1.97 4.41
C TRP A 84 6.05 2.40 2.98
N ILE A 85 5.72 3.69 2.80
CA ILE A 85 5.43 4.27 1.49
C ILE A 85 6.32 5.49 1.28
N SER A 86 6.93 5.62 0.10
CA SER A 86 7.66 6.80 -0.35
C SER A 86 7.17 7.24 -1.74
N LEU A 87 7.19 8.54 -2.02
CA LEU A 87 6.80 9.13 -3.30
C LEU A 87 8.02 9.37 -4.19
N ASP A 88 7.82 9.49 -5.49
CA ASP A 88 8.85 9.84 -6.47
C ASP A 88 9.27 11.32 -6.34
N GLY A 89 10.27 11.59 -5.48
CA GLY A 89 10.86 12.92 -5.23
C GLY A 89 10.44 13.52 -3.90
N GLU A 90 11.40 14.09 -3.13
CA GLU A 90 11.35 14.75 -1.79
C GLU A 90 10.07 14.60 -0.93
N GLY A 91 9.43 13.43 -0.96
CA GLY A 91 8.13 13.18 -0.35
C GLY A 91 8.28 12.32 0.90
N THR A 92 7.78 12.85 2.01
CA THR A 92 7.82 12.24 3.35
C THR A 92 7.21 10.85 3.37
N ALA A 93 7.96 9.88 3.91
CA ALA A 93 7.46 8.53 4.08
C ALA A 93 6.37 8.46 5.15
N SER A 94 5.26 7.78 4.84
CA SER A 94 4.21 7.49 5.83
C SER A 94 4.36 6.05 6.32
N ARG A 95 4.36 5.87 7.66
CA ARG A 95 4.33 4.58 8.32
C ARG A 95 2.94 4.37 8.92
N THR A 96 2.23 3.37 8.43
CA THR A 96 0.97 2.93 9.03
C THR A 96 1.18 1.57 9.68
N ASN A 97 0.90 1.48 10.98
CA ASN A 97 0.83 0.19 11.69
C ASN A 97 -0.66 -0.14 11.87
N PHE A 98 -1.05 -1.36 11.50
CA PHE A 98 -2.40 -1.90 11.73
C PHE A 98 -2.36 -2.97 12.81
#